data_AF-A0AAJ8LBP3-F1
#
_entry.id   AF-A0AAJ8LBP3-F1
#
_cell.length_a   1.000
_cell.length_b   1.000
_cell.length_c   1.000
_cell.angle_alpha   90.00
_cell.angle_beta   90.00
_cell.angle_gamma   90.00
#
_symmetry.space_group_name_H-M   'P 1'
#
loop_
_entity.id
_entity.type
_entity.pdbx_description
1 polymer ?
#
loop_
_entity_poly.entity_id
_entity_poly.type
_entity_poly.pdbx_seq_one_letter_code
_entity_poly.pdbx_strand_id
1 'polypeptide(L)'
;MSDLFNQAVNAATSAANTAVNTATSLANQATTLATNAANSETAANVTAQAKTLGAQGVSAAGSLAGQAHAQAHAFAPGIVPAPGTGTTTAGGEVDTRGDLSPTDEVGKAKFEKLFEQRAAADELQEKGILKGKPGDALAGKKAELQKAITKDALDKEIAQRPPPDELVKKGILQPGDAPLHQ
;
A
#
# COMPACT_ATOMS: atom_id res chain seq x y z
N MET A 1 -42.04 24.55 -23.50
CA MET A 1 -40.96 24.05 -24.38
C MET A 1 -39.77 25.02 -24.43
N SER A 2 -40.00 26.33 -24.46
CA SER A 2 -38.95 27.37 -24.49
C SER A 2 -38.09 27.44 -23.21
N ASP A 3 -38.67 27.30 -22.02
CA ASP A 3 -37.92 27.45 -20.76
C ASP A 3 -36.90 26.33 -20.52
N LEU A 4 -37.25 25.10 -20.91
CA LEU A 4 -36.36 23.94 -20.81
C LEU A 4 -35.14 24.07 -21.73
N PHE A 5 -35.37 24.54 -22.95
CA PHE A 5 -34.28 24.78 -23.91
C PHE A 5 -33.37 25.91 -23.45
N ASN A 6 -33.93 27.02 -22.96
CA ASN A 6 -33.14 28.14 -22.43
C ASN A 6 -32.34 27.75 -21.18
N GLN A 7 -32.92 26.95 -20.28
CA GLN A 7 -32.22 26.43 -19.11
C GLN A 7 -31.07 25.48 -19.48
N ALA A 8 -31.27 24.61 -20.48
CA ALA A 8 -30.21 23.74 -21.01
C ALA A 8 -29.06 24.54 -21.64
N VAL A 9 -29.37 25.58 -22.42
CA VAL A 9 -28.36 26.45 -23.04
C VAL A 9 -27.56 27.22 -21.98
N ASN A 10 -28.23 27.76 -20.95
CA ASN A 10 -27.55 28.46 -19.85
C ASN A 10 -26.65 27.52 -19.02
N ALA A 11 -27.09 26.27 -18.82
CA ALA A 11 -26.33 25.23 -18.13
C ALA A 11 -25.06 24.85 -18.89
N ALA A 12 -25.20 24.54 -20.18
CA ALA A 12 -24.08 24.21 -21.05
C ALA A 12 -23.07 25.37 -21.13
N THR A 13 -23.57 26.61 -21.21
CA THR A 13 -22.73 27.82 -21.24
C THR A 13 -21.94 27.99 -19.94
N SER A 14 -22.56 27.74 -18.78
CA SER A 14 -21.90 27.84 -17.47
C SER A 14 -20.82 26.76 -17.27
N ALA A 15 -21.10 25.53 -17.69
CA ALA A 15 -20.12 24.43 -17.66
C ALA A 15 -18.95 24.69 -18.61
N ALA A 16 -19.22 25.18 -19.82
CA ALA A 16 -18.18 25.56 -20.79
C ALA A 16 -17.29 26.68 -20.24
N ASN A 17 -17.86 27.73 -19.66
CA ASN A 17 -17.09 28.82 -19.05
C ASN A 17 -16.22 28.34 -17.89
N THR A 18 -16.76 27.47 -17.03
CA THR A 18 -15.98 26.84 -15.94
C THR A 18 -14.82 26.02 -16.50
N ALA A 19 -15.08 25.18 -17.50
CA ALA A 19 -14.05 24.36 -18.15
C ALA A 19 -12.93 25.21 -18.76
N VAL A 20 -13.30 26.27 -19.49
CA VAL A 20 -12.34 27.19 -20.13
C VAL A 20 -11.49 27.92 -19.09
N ASN A 21 -12.10 28.43 -18.02
CA ASN A 21 -11.38 29.13 -16.95
C ASN A 21 -10.42 28.19 -16.20
N THR A 22 -10.86 26.97 -15.88
CA THR A 22 -10.03 25.95 -15.22
C THR A 22 -8.89 25.48 -16.12
N ALA A 23 -9.15 25.21 -17.40
CA ALA A 23 -8.13 24.83 -18.37
C ALA A 23 -7.08 25.94 -18.57
N THR A 24 -7.53 27.20 -18.63
CA THR A 24 -6.63 28.36 -18.74
C THR A 24 -5.74 28.49 -17.51
N SER A 25 -6.29 28.31 -16.31
CA SER A 25 -5.51 28.31 -15.05
C SER A 25 -4.49 27.17 -15.00
N LEU A 26 -4.87 25.95 -15.41
CA LEU A 26 -3.97 24.79 -15.45
C LEU A 26 -2.86 24.96 -16.49
N ALA A 27 -3.18 25.53 -17.66
CA ALA A 27 -2.22 25.83 -18.72
C ALA A 27 -1.19 26.87 -18.29
N ASN A 28 -1.61 27.91 -17.55
CA ASN A 28 -0.70 28.91 -16.99
C ASN A 28 0.25 28.29 -15.94
N GLN A 29 -0.26 27.39 -15.09
CA GLN A 29 0.55 26.65 -14.13
C GLN A 29 1.54 25.69 -14.80
N ALA A 30 1.12 25.01 -15.89
CA ALA A 30 1.97 24.14 -16.70
C ALA A 30 3.11 24.94 -17.38
N THR A 31 2.80 26.12 -17.91
CA THR A 31 3.79 27.00 -18.56
C THR A 31 4.83 27.50 -17.55
N THR A 32 4.39 27.79 -16.32
CA THR A 32 5.28 28.18 -15.21
C THR A 32 6.21 27.02 -14.82
N LEU A 33 5.68 25.80 -14.74
CA LEU A 33 6.47 24.59 -14.49
C LEU A 33 7.51 24.35 -15.58
N ALA A 34 7.13 24.48 -16.86
CA ALA A 34 8.05 24.30 -17.99
C ALA A 34 9.19 25.35 -17.97
N THR A 35 8.87 26.60 -17.64
CA THR A 35 9.86 27.69 -17.51
C THR A 35 10.81 27.44 -16.33
N ASN A 36 10.29 26.95 -15.19
CA ASN A 36 11.10 26.59 -14.03
C ASN A 36 12.00 25.38 -14.29
N ALA A 37 11.54 24.40 -15.07
CA ALA A 37 12.33 23.24 -15.49
C ALA A 37 13.47 23.62 -16.44
N ALA A 38 13.25 24.62 -17.31
CA ALA A 38 14.29 25.15 -18.20
C ALA A 38 15.39 25.94 -17.45
N ASN A 39 15.08 26.48 -16.27
CA ASN A 39 15.95 27.37 -15.51
C ASN A 39 16.56 26.74 -14.23
N SER A 40 16.18 25.52 -13.81
CA SER A 40 16.68 24.90 -12.57
C SER A 40 16.71 23.37 -12.63
N GLU A 41 17.92 22.78 -12.62
CA GLU A 41 18.22 21.35 -12.85
C GLU A 41 17.89 20.40 -11.69
N THR A 42 17.22 20.84 -10.63
CA THR A 42 16.87 19.93 -9.53
C THR A 42 15.62 19.11 -9.91
N ALA A 43 15.81 17.99 -10.62
CA ALA A 43 14.76 17.10 -11.13
C ALA A 43 13.68 16.71 -10.09
N ALA A 44 14.03 16.69 -8.80
CA ALA A 44 13.11 16.41 -7.70
C ALA A 44 12.01 17.48 -7.54
N ASN A 45 12.34 18.77 -7.72
CA ASN A 45 11.38 19.87 -7.57
C ASN A 45 10.41 19.92 -8.76
N VAL A 46 10.93 19.72 -9.98
CA VAL A 46 10.14 19.63 -11.21
C VAL A 46 9.19 18.43 -11.16
N THR A 47 9.66 17.27 -10.69
CA THR A 47 8.83 16.06 -10.56
C THR A 47 7.72 16.23 -9.51
N ALA A 48 8.03 16.84 -8.36
CA ALA A 48 7.04 17.11 -7.32
C ALA A 48 5.96 18.12 -7.76
N GLN A 49 6.38 19.18 -8.48
CA GLN A 49 5.45 20.16 -9.06
C GLN A 49 4.61 19.55 -10.18
N ALA A 50 5.18 18.71 -11.05
CA ALA A 50 4.45 17.98 -12.09
C ALA A 50 3.41 17.02 -11.50
N LYS A 51 3.75 16.29 -10.43
CA LYS A 51 2.83 15.40 -9.73
C LYS A 51 1.67 16.18 -9.10
N THR A 52 1.97 17.32 -8.50
CA THR A 52 0.95 18.22 -7.92
C THR A 52 0.01 18.77 -9.01
N LEU A 53 0.57 19.22 -10.13
CA LEU A 53 -0.21 19.72 -11.27
C LEU A 53 -1.08 18.63 -11.90
N GLY A 54 -0.55 17.41 -12.03
CA GLY A 54 -1.31 16.24 -12.47
C GLY A 54 -2.47 15.91 -11.53
N ALA A 55 -2.24 15.93 -10.22
CA ALA A 55 -3.28 15.71 -9.22
C ALA A 55 -4.36 16.82 -9.23
N GLN A 56 -3.97 18.08 -9.44
CA GLN A 56 -4.88 19.20 -9.61
C GLN A 56 -5.72 19.07 -10.89
N GLY A 57 -5.12 18.65 -12.01
CA GLY A 57 -5.83 18.39 -13.25
C GLY A 57 -6.89 17.29 -13.12
N VAL A 58 -6.55 16.18 -12.45
CA VAL A 58 -7.49 15.08 -12.17
C VAL A 58 -8.63 15.54 -11.25
N SER A 59 -8.32 16.28 -10.18
CA SER A 59 -9.32 16.78 -9.23
C SER A 59 -10.26 17.80 -9.88
N ALA A 60 -9.73 18.68 -10.72
CA ALA A 60 -10.48 19.68 -11.48
C ALA A 60 -11.43 19.03 -12.49
N ALA A 61 -10.94 18.03 -13.25
CA ALA A 61 -11.76 17.27 -14.19
C ALA A 61 -12.89 16.51 -13.46
N GLY A 62 -12.59 15.89 -12.32
CA GLY A 62 -13.58 15.20 -11.49
C GLY A 62 -14.65 16.15 -10.94
N SER A 63 -14.26 17.34 -10.50
CA SER A 63 -15.19 18.36 -9.99
C SER A 63 -16.10 18.92 -11.08
N LEU A 64 -15.56 19.20 -12.26
CA LEU A 64 -16.33 19.66 -13.43
C LEU A 64 -17.31 18.58 -13.91
N ALA A 65 -16.86 17.33 -13.98
CA ALA A 65 -17.72 16.19 -14.32
C ALA A 65 -18.85 16.02 -13.30
N GLY A 66 -18.55 16.15 -12.00
CA GLY A 66 -19.54 16.12 -10.93
C GLY A 66 -20.56 17.27 -11.02
N GLN A 67 -20.12 18.49 -11.33
CA GLN A 67 -20.98 19.65 -11.53
C GLN A 67 -21.89 19.49 -12.75
N ALA A 68 -21.34 19.05 -13.89
CA ALA A 68 -22.11 18.77 -15.10
C ALA A 68 -23.15 17.67 -14.87
N HIS A 69 -22.77 16.62 -14.13
CA HIS A 69 -23.68 15.54 -13.76
C HIS A 69 -24.80 16.01 -12.83
N ALA A 70 -24.48 16.80 -11.80
CA ALA A 70 -25.48 17.37 -10.90
C ALA A 70 -26.47 18.29 -11.65
N GLN A 71 -25.97 19.06 -12.61
CA GLN A 71 -26.80 19.92 -13.44
C GLN A 71 -27.67 19.14 -14.43
N ALA A 72 -27.16 18.04 -14.99
CA ALA A 72 -27.95 17.11 -15.78
C ALA A 72 -29.04 16.44 -14.93
N HIS A 73 -28.73 16.03 -13.71
CA HIS A 73 -29.71 15.47 -12.78
C HIS A 73 -30.84 16.44 -12.44
N ALA A 74 -30.51 17.71 -12.18
CA ALA A 74 -31.50 18.75 -11.95
C ALA A 74 -32.44 18.95 -13.16
N PHE A 75 -31.97 18.65 -14.38
CA PHE A 75 -32.75 18.76 -15.61
C PHE A 75 -33.67 17.55 -15.86
N ALA A 76 -33.21 16.33 -15.58
CA ALA A 76 -33.98 15.11 -15.83
C ALA A 76 -33.81 14.05 -14.73
N PRO A 77 -34.42 14.25 -13.54
CA PRO A 77 -34.23 13.39 -12.36
C PRO A 77 -34.59 11.91 -12.55
N GLY A 78 -35.40 11.58 -13.57
CA GLY A 78 -35.83 10.21 -13.88
C GLY A 78 -34.98 9.48 -14.91
N ILE A 79 -34.04 10.16 -15.58
CA ILE A 79 -33.17 9.57 -16.62
C ILE A 79 -31.72 9.48 -16.15
N VAL A 80 -31.26 10.50 -15.42
CA VAL A 80 -29.91 10.56 -14.85
C VAL A 80 -29.97 10.25 -13.35
N PRO A 81 -29.02 9.49 -12.79
CA PRO A 81 -28.94 9.22 -11.35
C PRO A 81 -28.65 10.46 -10.52
N ALA A 82 -29.03 10.43 -9.23
CA ALA A 82 -28.77 11.52 -8.28
C ALA A 82 -27.27 11.80 -8.09
N PRO A 83 -26.82 13.06 -8.05
CA PRO A 83 -25.43 13.40 -7.83
C PRO A 83 -25.03 13.03 -6.40
N GLY A 84 -23.99 12.22 -6.26
CA GLY A 84 -23.41 11.92 -4.96
C GLY A 84 -22.85 13.20 -4.31
N THR A 85 -23.19 13.45 -3.05
CA THR A 85 -22.61 14.54 -2.27
C THR A 85 -21.10 14.34 -2.18
N GLY A 86 -20.35 15.34 -2.64
CA GLY A 86 -18.88 15.31 -2.74
C GLY A 86 -18.15 15.32 -1.40
N THR A 87 -18.36 14.32 -0.55
CA THR A 87 -17.28 13.74 0.24
C THR A 87 -16.57 12.77 -0.68
N THR A 88 -15.30 13.04 -0.99
CA THR A 88 -14.42 12.23 -1.85
C THR A 88 -14.85 10.76 -2.02
N THR A 89 -15.58 10.45 -3.09
CA THR A 89 -15.25 9.46 -4.12
C THR A 89 -16.45 9.28 -5.06
N ALA A 90 -16.25 9.58 -6.34
CA ALA A 90 -17.13 9.21 -7.43
C ALA A 90 -16.84 7.76 -7.86
N GLY A 91 -17.86 7.02 -8.31
CA GLY A 91 -17.70 5.80 -9.11
C GLY A 91 -17.38 4.54 -8.30
N GLY A 92 -18.43 3.77 -8.00
CA GLY A 92 -18.34 2.58 -7.15
C GLY A 92 -18.20 2.99 -5.69
N GLU A 93 -19.21 2.73 -4.87
CA GLU A 93 -18.90 2.44 -3.48
C GLU A 93 -17.87 1.32 -3.53
N VAL A 94 -16.61 1.63 -3.26
CA VAL A 94 -15.66 0.60 -2.87
C VAL A 94 -16.34 -0.02 -1.66
N ASP A 95 -16.81 -1.26 -1.81
CA ASP A 95 -17.48 -1.96 -0.74
C ASP A 95 -16.43 -2.15 0.37
N THR A 96 -16.37 -1.19 1.30
CA THR A 96 -15.46 -1.22 2.45
C THR A 96 -15.99 -2.17 3.52
N ARG A 97 -17.17 -2.80 3.32
CA ARG A 97 -17.72 -3.77 4.26
C ARG A 97 -16.74 -4.93 4.40
N GLY A 98 -15.98 -4.90 5.48
CA GLY A 98 -14.98 -5.92 5.81
C GLY A 98 -13.53 -5.48 5.66
N ASP A 99 -13.25 -4.23 5.31
CA ASP A 99 -11.89 -3.66 5.28
C ASP A 99 -11.29 -3.40 6.67
N LEU A 100 -12.09 -3.65 7.73
CA LEU A 100 -11.72 -3.42 9.13
C LEU A 100 -11.37 -1.96 9.43
N SER A 101 -11.87 -1.02 8.64
CA SER A 101 -11.66 0.41 8.85
C SER A 101 -12.28 0.86 10.19
N PRO A 102 -11.64 1.81 10.90
CA PRO A 102 -12.20 2.36 12.14
C PRO A 102 -13.50 3.14 11.95
N THR A 103 -13.85 3.48 10.71
CA THR A 103 -15.03 4.26 10.34
C THR A 103 -16.30 3.42 10.26
N ASP A 104 -16.18 2.11 10.04
CA ASP A 104 -17.30 1.18 9.93
C ASP A 104 -17.51 0.42 11.25
N GLU A 105 -18.67 0.57 11.89
CA GLU A 105 -19.00 -0.08 13.17
C GLU A 105 -18.88 -1.62 13.12
N VAL A 106 -19.31 -2.24 12.00
CA VAL A 106 -19.19 -3.70 11.80
C VAL A 106 -17.72 -4.12 11.64
N GLY A 107 -16.92 -3.31 10.94
CA GLY A 107 -15.49 -3.52 10.77
C GLY A 107 -14.74 -3.44 12.10
N LYS A 108 -15.07 -2.42 12.90
CA LYS A 108 -14.55 -2.22 14.26
C LYS A 108 -14.87 -3.39 15.18
N ALA A 109 -16.12 -3.88 15.20
CA ALA A 109 -16.50 -5.04 16.02
C ALA A 109 -15.74 -6.31 15.61
N LYS A 110 -15.56 -6.53 14.30
CA LYS A 110 -14.76 -7.66 13.79
C LYS A 110 -13.28 -7.50 14.13
N PHE A 111 -12.74 -6.29 14.05
CA PHE A 111 -11.37 -5.99 14.43
C PHE A 111 -11.12 -6.29 15.92
N GLU A 112 -11.99 -5.81 16.81
CA GLU A 112 -11.88 -6.05 18.26
C GLU A 112 -11.83 -7.56 18.56
N LYS A 113 -12.74 -8.32 17.96
CA LYS A 113 -12.76 -9.79 18.09
C LYS A 113 -11.46 -10.44 17.63
N LEU A 114 -10.87 -9.98 16.51
CA LEU A 114 -9.59 -10.52 16.02
C LEU A 114 -8.41 -10.09 16.90
N PHE A 115 -8.49 -8.92 17.50
CA PHE A 115 -7.47 -8.40 18.40
C PHE A 115 -7.42 -9.18 19.71
N GLU A 116 -8.58 -9.53 20.28
CA GLU A 116 -8.67 -10.40 21.46
C GLU A 116 -8.11 -11.81 21.20
N GLN A 117 -8.24 -12.32 19.97
CA GLN A 117 -7.75 -13.64 19.57
C GLN A 117 -6.25 -13.66 19.21
N ARG A 118 -5.58 -12.50 19.24
CA ARG A 118 -4.17 -12.39 18.87
C ARG A 118 -3.27 -13.09 19.89
N ALA A 119 -2.35 -13.92 19.40
CA ALA A 119 -1.28 -14.48 20.21
C ALA A 119 -0.27 -13.41 20.67
N ALA A 120 0.27 -13.56 21.88
CA ALA A 120 1.28 -12.66 22.42
C ALA A 120 2.59 -12.71 21.59
N ALA A 121 3.37 -11.63 21.63
CA ALA A 121 4.62 -11.57 20.87
C ALA A 121 5.62 -12.66 21.28
N ASP A 122 5.67 -13.00 22.57
CA ASP A 122 6.57 -14.02 23.11
C ASP A 122 6.16 -15.43 22.64
N GLU A 123 4.86 -15.75 22.63
CA GLU A 123 4.34 -17.02 22.09
C GLU A 123 4.69 -17.20 20.60
N LEU A 124 4.69 -16.12 19.83
CA LEU A 124 5.08 -16.15 18.42
C LEU A 124 6.60 -16.37 18.25
N GLN A 125 7.42 -15.93 19.20
CA GLN A 125 8.87 -16.21 19.21
C GLN A 125 9.14 -17.67 19.56
N GLU A 126 8.46 -18.20 20.57
CA GLU A 126 8.57 -19.60 20.98
C GLU A 126 8.15 -20.55 19.85
N LYS A 127 7.10 -20.19 19.10
CA LYS A 127 6.66 -20.93 17.91
C LYS A 127 7.57 -20.74 16.69
N GLY A 128 8.64 -19.95 16.80
CA GLY A 128 9.58 -19.68 15.70
C GLY A 128 9.00 -18.84 14.55
N ILE A 129 7.82 -18.25 14.73
CA ILE A 129 7.15 -17.39 13.74
C ILE A 129 7.81 -16.01 13.74
N LEU A 130 8.06 -15.45 14.92
CA LEU A 130 8.71 -14.16 15.09
C LEU A 130 10.20 -14.35 15.43
N LYS A 131 11.09 -13.84 14.57
CA LYS A 131 12.55 -14.05 14.69
C LYS A 131 13.24 -13.19 15.76
N GLY A 132 12.55 -12.21 16.35
CA GLY A 132 13.12 -11.26 17.31
C GLY A 132 12.07 -10.36 17.92
N LYS A 133 12.48 -9.30 18.61
CA LYS A 133 11.51 -8.37 19.23
C LYS A 133 10.68 -7.65 18.15
N PRO A 134 9.39 -7.34 18.41
CA PRO A 134 8.57 -6.55 17.50
C PRO A 134 9.27 -5.22 17.17
N GLY A 135 9.38 -4.90 15.88
CA GLY A 135 10.05 -3.68 15.42
C GLY A 135 11.56 -3.77 15.18
N ASP A 136 12.21 -4.90 15.49
CA ASP A 136 13.62 -5.10 15.12
C ASP A 136 13.73 -5.48 13.62
N ALA A 137 13.95 -4.47 12.77
CA ALA A 137 14.12 -4.64 11.33
C ALA A 137 15.31 -5.53 10.95
N LEU A 138 16.28 -5.72 11.85
CA LEU A 138 17.47 -6.54 11.62
C LEU A 138 17.35 -7.97 12.15
N ALA A 139 16.26 -8.33 12.85
CA ALA A 139 16.08 -9.65 13.45
C ALA A 139 16.26 -10.79 12.43
N GLY A 140 15.73 -10.61 11.21
CA GLY A 140 15.90 -11.59 10.13
C GLY A 140 17.36 -11.79 9.74
N LYS A 141 18.10 -10.70 9.54
CA LYS A 141 19.53 -10.74 9.17
C LYS A 141 20.40 -11.32 10.27
N LYS A 142 20.10 -11.02 11.53
CA LYS A 142 20.79 -11.61 12.70
C LYS A 142 20.60 -13.12 12.76
N ALA A 143 19.37 -13.60 12.55
CA ALA A 143 19.07 -15.03 12.53
C ALA A 143 19.78 -15.74 11.37
N GLU A 144 19.85 -15.10 10.20
CA GLU A 144 20.58 -15.63 9.04
C GLU A 144 22.09 -15.72 9.30
N LEU A 145 22.69 -14.68 9.89
CA LEU A 145 24.09 -14.69 10.30
C LEU A 145 24.37 -15.80 11.32
N GLN A 146 23.52 -15.93 12.35
CA GLN A 146 23.66 -16.98 13.34
C GLN A 146 23.59 -18.37 12.70
N LYS A 147 22.70 -18.57 11.73
CA LYS A 147 22.60 -19.81 10.95
C LYS A 147 23.87 -20.08 10.13
N ALA A 148 24.46 -19.06 9.52
CA ALA A 148 25.72 -19.22 8.79
C ALA A 148 26.87 -19.61 9.72
N ILE A 149 26.98 -18.95 10.88
CA ILE A 149 27.99 -19.27 11.90
C ILE A 149 27.85 -20.71 12.39
N THR A 150 26.62 -21.15 12.71
CA THR A 150 26.41 -22.53 13.16
C THR A 150 26.68 -23.54 12.06
N LYS A 151 26.33 -23.22 10.81
CA LYS A 151 26.67 -24.06 9.66
C LYS A 151 28.18 -24.24 9.53
N ASP A 152 28.95 -23.16 9.53
CA ASP A 152 30.41 -23.22 9.38
C ASP A 152 31.07 -23.98 10.54
N ALA A 153 30.56 -23.79 11.77
CA ALA A 153 31.00 -24.54 12.93
C ALA A 153 30.72 -26.04 12.79
N LEU A 154 29.50 -26.42 12.37
CA LEU A 154 29.15 -27.81 12.11
C LEU A 154 30.02 -28.43 11.02
N ASP A 155 30.26 -27.72 9.92
CA ASP A 155 31.07 -28.21 8.81
C ASP A 155 32.51 -28.51 9.29
N LYS A 156 33.07 -27.68 10.17
CA LYS A 156 34.38 -27.91 10.79
C LYS A 156 34.40 -29.11 11.74
N GLU A 157 33.41 -29.21 12.64
CA GLU A 157 33.32 -30.30 13.62
C GLU A 157 33.08 -31.66 12.92
N ILE A 158 32.30 -31.68 11.85
CA ILE A 158 32.09 -32.88 11.03
C ILE A 158 33.39 -33.29 10.32
N ALA A 159 34.16 -32.34 9.79
CA ALA A 159 35.44 -32.63 9.15
C ALA A 159 36.47 -33.20 10.13
N GLN A 160 36.40 -32.83 11.41
CA GLN A 160 37.29 -33.31 12.48
C GLN A 160 36.70 -34.51 13.25
N ARG A 161 35.60 -35.10 12.77
CA ARG A 161 34.91 -36.20 13.45
C ARG A 161 35.85 -37.40 13.64
N PRO A 162 36.16 -37.81 14.90
CA PRO A 162 37.02 -38.95 15.15
C PRO A 162 36.41 -40.26 14.65
N PRO A 163 37.22 -41.18 14.12
CA PRO A 163 36.75 -42.50 13.71
C PRO A 163 36.29 -43.31 14.94
N PRO A 164 35.37 -44.28 14.74
CA PRO A 164 34.82 -45.08 15.83
C PRO A 164 35.89 -45.84 16.63
N ASP A 165 36.96 -46.30 15.97
CA ASP A 165 38.07 -47.01 16.62
C ASP A 165 38.80 -46.15 17.65
N GLU A 166 38.95 -44.85 17.38
CA GLU A 166 39.52 -43.90 18.34
C GLU A 166 38.59 -43.65 19.53
N LEU A 167 37.28 -43.70 19.31
CA LEU A 167 36.28 -43.57 20.37
C LEU A 167 36.27 -44.81 21.28
N VAL A 168 36.48 -46.01 20.73
CA VAL A 168 36.66 -47.25 21.52
C VAL A 168 37.94 -47.18 22.36
N LYS A 169 39.06 -46.73 21.78
CA LYS A 169 40.32 -46.53 22.51
C LYS A 169 40.20 -45.51 23.65
N LYS A 170 39.39 -44.47 23.46
CA LYS A 170 39.09 -43.46 24.48
C LYS A 170 38.05 -43.91 25.51
N GLY A 171 37.50 -45.13 25.38
CA GLY A 171 36.47 -45.67 26.29
C GLY A 171 35.10 -45.00 26.16
N ILE A 172 34.89 -44.19 25.12
CA ILE A 172 33.62 -43.49 24.86
C ILE A 172 32.63 -44.43 24.17
N LEU A 173 33.13 -45.33 23.31
CA LEU A 173 32.32 -46.29 22.57
C LEU A 173 32.65 -47.73 23.02
N GLN A 174 31.62 -48.54 23.23
CA GLN A 174 31.80 -49.97 23.51
C GLN A 174 32.22 -50.68 22.22
N PRO A 175 33.15 -51.66 22.28
CA PRO A 175 33.66 -52.35 21.09
C PRO A 175 32.59 -53.13 20.30
N GLY A 176 31.44 -53.46 20.91
CA GLY A 176 30.31 -54.12 20.25
C GLY A 176 29.31 -53.19 19.55
N ASP A 177 29.37 -51.88 19.81
CA ASP A 177 28.44 -50.86 19.27
C ASP A 177 29.08 -50.03 18.14
N ALA A 178 30.29 -50.37 17.70
CA ALA A 178 30.94 -49.69 16.59
C ALA A 178 30.22 -50.01 15.27
N PRO A 179 29.73 -48.99 14.54
CA PRO A 179 29.07 -49.24 13.25
C PRO A 179 30.07 -49.87 12.27
N LEU A 180 29.67 -50.97 11.64
CA LEU A 180 30.43 -51.60 10.56
C LEU A 180 30.60 -50.59 9.42
N HIS A 181 31.84 -50.22 9.11
CA HIS A 181 32.16 -49.41 7.92
C HIS A 181 31.71 -50.20 6.67
N GLN A 182 30.62 -49.76 6.04
CA GLN A 182 30.27 -50.15 4.66
C GLN A 182 30.90 -49.18 3.66
#